data_AF-A0A442GFD0-F1
#
_entry.id   AF-A0A442GFD0-F1
#
_cell.length_a   1.000
_cell.length_b   1.000
_cell.length_c   1.000
_cell.angle_alpha   90.00
_cell.angle_beta   90.00
_cell.angle_gamma   90.00
#
_symmetry.space_group_name_H-M   'P 1'
#
loop_
_entity.id
_entity.type
_entity.pdbx_description
1 polymer ?
#
loop_
_entity_poly.entity_id
_entity_poly.type
_entity_poly.pdbx_seq_one_letter_code
_entity_poly.pdbx_strand_id
1 'polypeptide(L)'
;MQIDGVYSVVASGPAGSSIGVIQITNGQVIGNDNAGSRYSGTATLEADGSVTLDVAMTTPPGVFHVWSGTTGETFQTRNVKVTMTRDAFDNGKSVQMPSYSMVVIFRQVPADFAVFAGRQGIREQIRILEAAERAWANYDNS
;
A
#
# COMPACT_ATOMS: atom_id res chain seq x y z
N MET A 1 -6.50 17.67 7.05
CA MET A 1 -7.50 16.77 7.66
C MET A 1 -6.79 15.86 8.66
N GLN A 2 -7.40 15.43 9.76
CA GLN A 2 -6.67 14.77 10.87
C GLN A 2 -6.13 13.35 10.52
N ILE A 3 -6.21 12.92 9.26
CA ILE A 3 -5.67 11.65 8.71
C ILE A 3 -4.69 11.88 7.53
N ASP A 4 -4.33 13.13 7.26
CA ASP A 4 -3.32 13.41 6.24
C ASP A 4 -1.94 12.94 6.73
N GLY A 5 -1.18 12.30 5.85
CA GLY A 5 0.10 11.72 6.21
C GLY A 5 0.61 10.72 5.19
N VAL A 6 1.80 10.20 5.47
CA VAL A 6 2.40 9.08 4.73
C VAL A 6 2.34 7.85 5.62
N TYR A 7 1.86 6.74 5.08
CA TYR A 7 1.66 5.50 5.81
C TYR A 7 2.35 4.36 5.10
N SER A 8 3.16 3.60 5.84
CA SER A 8 3.50 2.24 5.43
C SER A 8 2.29 1.35 5.68
N VAL A 9 1.97 0.53 4.70
CA VAL A 9 0.85 -0.40 4.73
C VAL A 9 1.38 -1.80 4.55
N VAL A 10 1.02 -2.70 5.46
CA VAL A 10 1.26 -4.14 5.29
C VAL A 10 -0.09 -4.80 5.10
N ALA A 11 -0.21 -5.61 4.05
CA ALA A 11 -1.40 -6.39 3.76
C ALA A 11 -1.02 -7.88 3.75
N SER A 12 -1.78 -8.72 4.44
CA SER A 12 -1.59 -10.17 4.45
C SER A 12 -2.92 -10.87 4.21
N GLY A 13 -2.95 -11.77 3.24
CA GLY A 13 -4.11 -12.59 2.90
C GLY A 13 -3.71 -14.05 2.68
N PRO A 14 -4.64 -14.90 2.22
CA PRO A 14 -4.42 -16.34 2.09
C PRO A 14 -3.34 -16.71 1.07
N ALA A 15 -3.07 -15.83 0.09
CA ALA A 15 -2.10 -16.07 -0.97
C ALA A 15 -0.73 -15.40 -0.72
N GLY A 16 -0.55 -14.69 0.39
CA GLY A 16 0.72 -14.07 0.76
C GLY A 16 0.57 -12.68 1.38
N SER A 17 1.63 -11.88 1.26
CA SER A 17 1.70 -10.54 1.84
C SER A 17 2.31 -9.53 0.88
N SER A 18 1.89 -8.27 1.01
CA SER A 18 2.42 -7.12 0.27
C SER A 18 2.71 -5.98 1.25
N ILE A 19 3.72 -5.18 0.92
CA ILE A 19 4.09 -3.99 1.68
C ILE A 19 4.11 -2.81 0.72
N GLY A 20 3.42 -1.74 1.09
CA GLY A 20 3.35 -0.53 0.29
C GLY A 20 3.44 0.74 1.11
N VAL A 21 3.42 1.85 0.38
CA VAL A 21 3.33 3.19 0.96
C VAL A 21 2.16 3.91 0.31
N ILE A 22 1.28 4.45 1.14
CA ILE A 22 0.22 5.37 0.71
C ILE A 22 0.48 6.76 1.28
N GLN A 23 0.03 7.77 0.55
CA GLN A 23 -0.01 9.14 1.01
C GLN A 23 -1.46 9.62 0.95
N ILE A 24 -1.89 10.25 2.04
CA ILE A 24 -3.17 10.92 2.15
C ILE A 24 -2.92 12.43 2.25
N THR A 25 -3.45 13.19 1.30
CA THR A 25 -3.35 14.66 1.30
C THR A 25 -4.70 15.25 0.96
N ASN A 26 -5.30 15.99 1.90
CA ASN A 26 -6.63 16.59 1.73
C ASN A 26 -7.68 15.55 1.30
N GLY A 27 -7.63 14.36 1.92
CA GLY A 27 -8.54 13.25 1.61
C GLY A 27 -8.30 12.56 0.27
N GLN A 28 -7.25 12.91 -0.49
CA GLN A 28 -6.83 12.17 -1.68
C GLN A 28 -5.80 11.11 -1.31
N VAL A 29 -6.02 9.88 -1.77
CA VAL A 29 -5.14 8.73 -1.56
C VAL A 29 -4.35 8.47 -2.84
N ILE A 30 -3.04 8.33 -2.72
CA ILE A 30 -2.18 7.73 -3.74
C ILE A 30 -1.25 6.72 -3.07
N GLY A 31 -0.77 5.73 -3.81
CA GLY A 31 0.21 4.80 -3.27
C GLY A 31 0.75 3.79 -4.26
N ASN A 32 1.76 3.04 -3.83
CA ASN A 32 2.26 1.87 -4.53
C ASN A 32 2.61 0.76 -3.54
N ASP A 33 2.70 -0.48 -4.00
CA ASP A 33 3.24 -1.59 -3.23
C ASP A 33 4.43 -2.27 -3.91
N ASN A 34 5.10 -3.15 -3.16
CA ASN A 34 6.26 -3.91 -3.61
C ASN A 34 5.92 -5.01 -4.62
N ALA A 35 4.65 -5.37 -4.78
CA ALA A 35 4.20 -6.28 -5.82
C ALA A 35 4.04 -5.57 -7.18
N GLY A 36 4.00 -4.24 -7.21
CA GLY A 36 3.89 -3.41 -8.42
C GLY A 36 2.51 -2.81 -8.64
N SER A 37 1.60 -2.92 -7.66
CA SER A 37 0.29 -2.29 -7.66
C SER A 37 0.38 -0.78 -7.49
N ARG A 38 -0.58 -0.07 -8.09
CA ARG A 38 -0.80 1.37 -7.89
C ARG A 38 -2.16 1.62 -7.25
N TYR A 39 -2.21 2.58 -6.35
CA TYR A 39 -3.41 2.96 -5.62
C TYR A 39 -3.75 4.41 -5.90
N SER A 40 -5.04 4.69 -6.11
CA SER A 40 -5.58 6.04 -6.19
C SER A 40 -7.01 6.06 -5.67
N GLY A 41 -7.40 7.09 -4.93
CA GLY A 41 -8.77 7.17 -4.42
C GLY A 41 -8.94 8.26 -3.39
N THR A 42 -9.85 8.04 -2.45
CA THR A 42 -10.16 9.00 -1.39
C THR A 42 -10.18 8.37 0.00
N ALA A 43 -9.96 9.23 0.99
CA ALA A 43 -10.11 8.95 2.40
C ALA A 43 -11.06 9.99 3.00
N THR A 44 -12.18 9.53 3.55
CA THR A 44 -13.21 10.38 4.13
C THR A 44 -13.30 10.11 5.63
N LEU A 45 -13.17 11.16 6.44
CA LEU A 45 -13.50 11.09 7.87
C LEU A 45 -15.02 11.23 8.01
N GLU A 46 -15.66 10.19 8.52
CA GLU A 46 -17.09 10.13 8.73
C GLU A 46 -17.50 10.87 10.01
N ALA A 47 -18.81 11.14 10.16
CA ALA A 47 -19.36 11.86 11.31
C ALA A 47 -19.16 11.13 12.65
N ASP A 48 -19.08 9.79 12.63
CA ASP A 48 -18.81 8.96 13.81
C ASP A 48 -17.31 8.84 14.13
N GLY A 49 -16.45 9.51 13.36
CA GLY A 49 -15.00 9.49 13.50
C GLY A 49 -14.33 8.31 12.80
N SER A 50 -15.07 7.38 12.19
CA SER A 50 -14.49 6.34 11.33
C SER A 50 -13.91 6.94 10.04
N VAL A 51 -13.07 6.18 9.37
CA VAL A 51 -12.43 6.57 8.11
C VAL A 51 -12.85 5.59 7.03
N THR A 52 -13.48 6.09 5.98
CA THR A 52 -13.76 5.31 4.77
C THR A 52 -12.64 5.54 3.76
N LEU A 53 -11.95 4.48 3.38
CA LEU A 53 -11.09 4.44 2.20
C LEU A 53 -11.90 3.90 1.02
N ASP A 54 -11.88 4.62 -0.09
CA ASP A 54 -12.42 4.18 -1.38
C ASP A 54 -11.31 4.29 -2.42
N VAL A 55 -10.67 3.16 -2.73
CA VAL A 55 -9.41 3.11 -3.46
C VAL A 55 -9.52 2.20 -4.67
N ALA A 56 -9.16 2.72 -5.84
CA ALA A 56 -8.87 1.92 -7.01
C ALA A 56 -7.43 1.40 -6.92
N MET A 57 -7.30 0.08 -6.90
CA MET A 57 -6.02 -0.62 -7.04
C MET A 57 -5.86 -1.09 -8.48
N THR A 58 -4.86 -0.59 -9.18
CA THR A 58 -4.48 -1.00 -10.54
C THR A 58 -3.23 -1.86 -10.50
N THR A 59 -3.29 -3.06 -11.08
CA THR A 59 -2.18 -4.01 -11.14
C THR A 59 -1.78 -4.29 -12.59
N PRO A 60 -0.48 -4.29 -12.92
CA PRO A 60 -0.01 -4.72 -14.23
C PRO A 60 -0.12 -6.25 -14.40
N PRO A 61 0.08 -6.77 -15.62
CA PRO A 61 0.15 -8.21 -15.87
C PRO A 61 1.17 -8.91 -14.96
N GLY A 62 0.85 -10.12 -14.52
CA GLY A 62 1.76 -10.97 -13.72
C GLY A 62 1.84 -10.62 -12.23
N VAL A 63 1.23 -9.52 -11.78
CA VAL A 63 1.15 -9.18 -10.34
C VAL A 63 0.03 -9.96 -9.68
N PHE A 64 0.34 -10.67 -8.59
CA PHE A 64 -0.62 -11.48 -7.85
C PHE A 64 -1.36 -10.66 -6.79
N HIS A 65 -2.63 -10.99 -6.54
CA HIS A 65 -3.40 -10.39 -5.44
C HIS A 65 -3.28 -11.23 -4.18
N VAL A 66 -2.91 -10.62 -3.05
CA VAL A 66 -2.67 -11.33 -1.78
C VAL A 66 -3.91 -12.04 -1.21
N TRP A 67 -5.11 -11.66 -1.65
CA TRP A 67 -6.37 -12.25 -1.19
C TRP A 67 -6.86 -13.46 -2.02
N SER A 68 -6.43 -13.60 -3.27
CA SER A 68 -6.90 -14.67 -4.19
C SER A 68 -5.79 -15.47 -4.84
N GLY A 69 -4.56 -14.96 -4.89
CA GLY A 69 -3.44 -15.55 -5.61
C GLY A 69 -3.56 -15.46 -7.13
N THR A 70 -4.60 -14.82 -7.65
CA THR A 70 -4.85 -14.72 -9.10
C THR A 70 -4.01 -13.62 -9.72
N THR A 71 -3.42 -13.90 -10.88
CA THR A 71 -2.75 -12.93 -11.75
C THR A 71 -3.59 -12.70 -13.01
N GLY A 72 -3.50 -11.49 -13.58
CA GLY A 72 -4.05 -11.18 -14.90
C GLY A 72 -2.98 -11.14 -15.99
N GLU A 73 -3.37 -11.32 -17.24
CA GLU A 73 -2.52 -11.11 -18.42
C GLU A 73 -2.55 -9.66 -18.93
N THR A 74 -3.50 -8.87 -18.43
CA THR A 74 -3.69 -7.45 -18.76
C THR A 74 -3.71 -6.61 -17.48
N PHE A 75 -3.68 -5.29 -17.64
CA PHE A 75 -3.93 -4.40 -16.50
C PHE A 75 -5.32 -4.66 -15.92
N GLN A 76 -5.40 -4.76 -14.60
CA GLN A 76 -6.65 -4.94 -13.86
C GLN A 76 -6.83 -3.80 -12.88
N THR A 77 -8.04 -3.26 -12.77
CA THR A 77 -8.42 -2.31 -11.72
C THR A 77 -9.50 -2.93 -10.84
N ARG A 78 -9.30 -2.88 -9.53
CA ARG A 78 -10.26 -3.32 -8.51
C ARG A 78 -10.53 -2.17 -7.57
N ASN A 79 -11.80 -1.87 -7.31
CA ASN A 79 -12.19 -0.90 -6.30
C ASN A 79 -12.30 -1.61 -4.95
N VAL A 80 -11.63 -1.06 -3.96
CA VAL A 80 -11.62 -1.51 -2.59
C VAL A 80 -12.21 -0.41 -1.74
N LYS A 81 -13.35 -0.71 -1.12
CA LYS A 81 -14.00 0.19 -0.17
C LYS A 81 -14.00 -0.43 1.20
N VAL A 82 -13.41 0.25 2.17
CA VAL A 82 -13.32 -0.20 3.55
C VAL A 82 -13.52 0.95 4.51
N THR A 83 -14.36 0.74 5.51
CA THR A 83 -14.53 1.66 6.62
C THR A 83 -13.83 1.07 7.84
N MET A 84 -12.98 1.86 8.48
CA MET A 84 -12.21 1.45 9.65
C MET A 84 -12.30 2.49 10.75
N THR A 85 -12.09 2.06 11.98
CA THR A 85 -11.97 2.98 13.11
C THR A 85 -10.74 3.87 12.92
N ARG A 86 -10.83 5.11 13.38
CA ARG A 86 -9.77 6.11 13.23
C ARG A 86 -8.38 5.63 13.67
N ASP A 87 -8.35 4.89 14.76
CA ASP A 87 -7.13 4.39 15.40
C ASP A 87 -6.38 3.36 14.56
N ALA A 88 -6.98 2.86 13.47
CA ALA A 88 -6.29 2.09 12.44
C ALA A 88 -5.09 2.85 11.85
N PHE A 89 -5.19 4.18 11.74
CA PHE A 89 -4.13 5.04 11.17
C PHE A 89 -3.12 5.52 12.21
N ASP A 90 -3.44 5.41 13.51
CA ASP A 90 -2.69 6.11 14.55
C ASP A 90 -1.56 5.28 15.19
N ASN A 91 -1.50 3.94 15.04
CA ASN A 91 -0.33 3.17 15.53
C ASN A 91 -0.25 1.67 15.15
N GLY A 92 -0.24 1.29 13.87
CA GLY A 92 0.12 -0.09 13.50
C GLY A 92 -0.86 -1.17 13.97
N LYS A 93 -2.10 -0.79 14.30
CA LYS A 93 -3.16 -1.75 14.65
C LYS A 93 -3.58 -2.52 13.40
N SER A 94 -3.83 -3.82 13.58
CA SER A 94 -4.37 -4.66 12.53
C SER A 94 -5.86 -4.40 12.34
N VAL A 95 -6.26 -4.16 11.10
CA VAL A 95 -7.66 -4.10 10.66
C VAL A 95 -7.96 -5.36 9.87
N GLN A 96 -9.01 -6.07 10.28
CA GLN A 96 -9.55 -7.19 9.52
C GLN A 96 -10.37 -6.66 8.35
N MET A 97 -10.19 -7.25 7.18
CA MET A 97 -10.98 -6.98 5.98
C MET A 97 -11.66 -8.29 5.53
N PRO A 98 -12.79 -8.67 6.16
CA PRO A 98 -13.40 -9.98 5.94
C PRO A 98 -13.82 -10.23 4.49
N SER A 99 -14.26 -9.19 3.78
CA SER A 99 -14.64 -9.27 2.36
C SER A 99 -13.50 -9.69 1.44
N TYR A 100 -12.26 -9.59 1.90
CA TYR A 100 -11.05 -9.97 1.18
C TYR A 100 -10.22 -11.03 1.93
N SER A 101 -10.75 -11.59 3.02
CA SER A 101 -10.05 -12.56 3.88
C SER A 101 -8.62 -12.12 4.25
N MET A 102 -8.42 -10.82 4.49
CA MET A 102 -7.09 -10.24 4.69
C MET A 102 -7.02 -9.36 5.93
N VAL A 103 -5.79 -9.15 6.41
CA VAL A 103 -5.44 -8.23 7.48
C VAL A 103 -4.61 -7.11 6.87
N VAL A 104 -4.90 -5.87 7.26
CA VAL A 104 -4.09 -4.71 6.91
C VAL A 104 -3.61 -3.97 8.15
N ILE A 105 -2.41 -3.42 8.09
CA ILE A 105 -1.82 -2.60 9.15
C ILE A 105 -1.36 -1.29 8.52
N PHE A 106 -1.79 -0.17 9.07
CA PHE A 106 -1.30 1.16 8.70
C PHE A 106 -0.37 1.69 9.79
N ARG A 107 0.79 2.18 9.39
CA ARG A 107 1.73 2.86 10.30
C ARG A 107 2.17 4.16 9.68
N GLN A 108 1.93 5.27 10.36
CA GLN A 108 2.44 6.56 9.93
C GLN A 108 3.97 6.54 9.91
N VAL A 109 4.55 7.03 8.83
CA VAL A 109 5.99 7.11 8.60
C VAL A 109 6.40 8.56 8.29
N PRO A 110 7.70 8.92 8.40
CA PRO A 110 8.17 10.25 8.04
C PRO A 110 7.75 10.67 6.63
N ALA A 111 7.51 11.97 6.43
CA ALA A 111 7.04 12.52 5.16
C ALA A 111 7.98 12.23 3.97
N ASP A 112 9.27 12.04 4.22
CA ASP A 112 10.27 11.72 3.20
C ASP A 112 9.98 10.40 2.47
N PHE A 113 9.21 9.50 3.06
CA PHE A 113 8.75 8.26 2.42
C PHE A 113 7.65 8.50 1.37
N ALA A 114 7.11 9.71 1.23
CA ALA A 114 6.11 10.05 0.22
C ALA A 114 6.59 9.75 -1.22
N VAL A 115 7.91 9.74 -1.44
CA VAL A 115 8.51 9.37 -2.74
C VAL A 115 8.03 8.00 -3.22
N PHE A 116 7.76 7.07 -2.31
CA PHE A 116 7.28 5.72 -2.61
C PHE A 116 5.78 5.65 -2.91
N ALA A 117 4.99 6.64 -2.51
CA ALA A 117 3.57 6.72 -2.84
C ALA A 117 3.30 7.39 -4.20
N GLY A 118 4.22 8.23 -4.66
CA GLY A 118 4.09 8.99 -5.90
C GLY A 118 4.14 8.14 -7.17
N ARG A 119 3.89 8.77 -8.33
CA ARG A 119 3.88 8.09 -9.66
C ARG A 119 5.18 7.33 -9.99
N GLN A 120 6.30 7.76 -9.43
CA GLN A 120 7.62 7.14 -9.61
C GLN A 120 8.02 6.20 -8.46
N GLY A 121 7.14 5.96 -7.48
CA GLY A 121 7.48 5.22 -6.27
C GLY A 121 8.02 3.81 -6.53
N ILE A 122 7.40 3.06 -7.45
CA ILE A 122 7.88 1.74 -7.87
C ILE A 122 9.30 1.83 -8.48
N ARG A 123 9.56 2.83 -9.32
CA ARG A 123 10.88 3.02 -9.94
C ARG A 123 11.94 3.32 -8.86
N GLU A 124 11.58 4.13 -7.88
CA GLU A 124 12.48 4.45 -6.77
C GLU A 124 12.78 3.22 -5.91
N GLN A 125 11.77 2.38 -5.65
CA GLN A 125 11.97 1.11 -4.95
C GLN A 125 12.90 0.17 -5.72
N ILE A 126 12.69 0.01 -7.03
CA ILE A 126 13.58 -0.78 -7.89
C ILE A 126 15.02 -0.25 -7.82
N ARG A 127 15.22 1.06 -7.96
CA ARG A 127 16.54 1.70 -7.89
C ARG A 127 17.29 1.37 -6.59
N ILE A 128 16.58 1.36 -5.46
CA ILE A 128 17.15 1.03 -4.14
C ILE A 128 17.51 -0.46 -4.07
N LEU A 129 16.62 -1.35 -4.52
CA LEU A 129 16.85 -2.80 -4.50
C LEU A 129 18.02 -3.21 -5.39
N GLU A 130 18.12 -2.65 -6.59
CA GLU A 130 19.26 -2.87 -7.49
C GLU A 130 20.58 -2.37 -6.88
N ALA A 131 20.56 -1.25 -6.14
CA ALA A 131 21.74 -0.76 -5.44
C ALA A 131 22.14 -1.68 -4.28
N ALA A 132 21.17 -2.22 -3.55
CA ALA A 132 21.41 -3.20 -2.49
C ALA A 132 21.98 -4.50 -3.04
N GLU A 133 21.45 -5.00 -4.16
CA GLU A 133 21.97 -6.20 -4.84
C GLU A 133 23.43 -6.03 -5.26
N ARG A 134 23.80 -4.89 -5.84
CA ARG A 134 25.20 -4.58 -6.18
C ARG A 134 26.10 -4.53 -4.94
N ALA A 135 25.60 -3.98 -3.83
CA ALA A 135 26.36 -3.93 -2.58
C ALA A 135 26.63 -5.33 -2.02
N TRP A 136 25.63 -6.22 -2.04
CA TRP A 136 25.78 -7.61 -1.65
C TRP A 136 26.77 -8.36 -2.55
N ALA A 137 26.67 -8.20 -3.87
CA ALA A 137 27.61 -8.82 -4.79
C ALA A 137 29.06 -8.41 -4.51
N ASN A 138 29.31 -7.16 -4.11
CA ASN A 138 30.66 -6.73 -3.73
C ASN A 138 31.13 -7.33 -2.40
N TYR A 139 30.22 -7.47 -1.43
CA TYR A 139 30.52 -8.07 -0.13
C TYR A 139 30.82 -9.57 -0.25
N ASP A 140 30.04 -10.31 -1.04
CA ASP A 140 30.22 -11.76 -1.20
C ASP A 140 31.51 -12.13 -1.97
N ASN A 141 32.07 -11.18 -2.73
CA ASN A 141 33.30 -11.35 -3.49
C ASN A 141 34.55 -10.80 -2.76
N SER A 142 34.41 -10.29 -1.53
CA SER A 142 35.51 -9.80 -0.68
C SER A 142 35.89 -10.78 0.41
#